data_AF-U9UGY3-F1
#
_entry.id   AF-U9UGY3-F1
#
_cell.length_a   1.000
_cell.length_b   1.000
_cell.length_c   1.000
_cell.angle_alpha   90.00
_cell.angle_beta   90.00
_cell.angle_gamma   90.00
#
_symmetry.space_group_name_H-M   'P 1'
#
loop_
_entity.id
_entity.type
_entity.pdbx_description
1 polymer ?
#
loop_
_entity_poly.entity_id
_entity_poly.type
_entity_poly.pdbx_seq_one_letter_code
_entity_poly.pdbx_strand_id
1 'polypeptide(L)'
;YFSEFLSEKEVLETVAKYSPNNFCELKIYNISKSDLSPDDLESFFISWEERTPKKLLSIIIIVDDEDRYYNNTSSETLEIIGKYEDLGTIKFLTKSDDKEKEEEEEDHYCG
;
A
#
# COMPACT_ATOMS: atom_id res chain seq x y z
N TYR A 1 -19.68 -13.53 -7.27
CA TYR A 1 -19.98 -12.21 -6.71
C TYR A 1 -18.66 -11.63 -6.24
N PHE A 2 -18.00 -10.81 -7.07
CA PHE A 2 -16.73 -10.13 -6.72
C PHE A 2 -16.90 -8.60 -6.79
N SER A 3 -18.13 -8.08 -6.84
CA SER A 3 -18.40 -6.65 -7.09
C SER A 3 -18.32 -5.76 -5.85
N GLU A 4 -17.64 -6.18 -4.79
CA GLU A 4 -17.59 -5.43 -3.52
C GLU A 4 -16.19 -4.91 -3.16
N PHE A 5 -15.15 -5.26 -3.92
CA PHE A 5 -13.80 -4.75 -3.70
C PHE A 5 -13.48 -3.59 -4.64
N LEU A 6 -12.83 -2.55 -4.10
CA LEU A 6 -12.26 -1.47 -4.90
C LEU A 6 -11.02 -1.98 -5.65
N SER A 7 -10.80 -1.47 -6.85
CA SER A 7 -9.51 -1.67 -7.53
C SER A 7 -8.38 -0.93 -6.78
N GLU A 8 -7.15 -1.42 -6.90
CA GLU A 8 -5.97 -0.77 -6.29
C GLU A 8 -5.86 0.70 -6.71
N LYS A 9 -6.15 0.98 -7.98
CA LYS A 9 -6.20 2.35 -8.52
C LYS A 9 -7.23 3.23 -7.80
N GLU A 10 -8.46 2.75 -7.65
CA GLU A 10 -9.52 3.51 -6.95
C GLU A 10 -9.14 3.79 -5.49
N VAL A 11 -8.49 2.83 -4.82
CA VAL A 11 -7.98 3.03 -3.46
C VAL A 11 -6.94 4.14 -3.43
N LEU A 12 -5.92 4.09 -4.29
CA LEU A 12 -4.84 5.09 -4.35
C LEU A 12 -5.36 6.49 -4.71
N GLU A 13 -6.24 6.60 -5.70
CA GLU A 13 -6.87 7.87 -6.07
C GLU A 13 -7.69 8.46 -4.91
N THR A 14 -8.43 7.61 -4.20
CA THR A 14 -9.22 8.02 -3.04
C THR A 14 -8.32 8.52 -1.92
N VAL A 15 -7.25 7.79 -1.63
CA VAL A 15 -6.27 8.14 -0.58
C VAL A 15 -5.54 9.43 -0.92
N ALA A 16 -5.08 9.61 -2.16
CA ALA A 16 -4.42 10.85 -2.57
C ALA A 16 -5.34 12.07 -2.44
N LYS A 17 -6.62 11.91 -2.79
CA LYS A 17 -7.57 13.02 -2.87
C LYS A 17 -8.20 13.39 -1.53
N TYR A 18 -8.51 12.42 -0.69
CA TYR A 18 -9.38 12.62 0.47
C TYR A 18 -8.70 12.37 1.82
N SER A 19 -7.49 11.81 1.86
CA SER A 19 -6.83 11.55 3.13
C SER A 19 -6.53 12.84 3.90
N PRO A 20 -6.74 12.86 5.22
CA PRO A 20 -6.43 14.03 6.04
C PRO A 20 -4.91 14.24 6.14
N ASN A 21 -4.50 15.43 6.58
CA ASN A 21 -3.09 15.85 6.66
C ASN A 21 -2.23 15.04 7.65
N ASN A 22 -2.86 14.32 8.58
CA ASN A 22 -2.20 13.44 9.53
C ASN A 22 -2.18 11.97 9.09
N PHE A 23 -2.74 11.64 7.92
CA PHE A 23 -2.73 10.29 7.38
C PHE A 23 -1.30 9.90 6.98
N CYS A 24 -0.81 8.78 7.51
CA CYS A 24 0.54 8.30 7.24
C CYS A 24 0.64 6.78 7.12
N GLU A 25 -0.46 6.04 7.18
CA GLU A 25 -0.48 4.59 7.03
C GLU A 25 -1.67 4.13 6.20
N LEU A 26 -1.40 3.27 5.21
CA LEU A 26 -2.37 2.62 4.35
C LEU A 26 -2.10 1.12 4.38
N LYS A 27 -3.06 0.36 4.92
CA LYS A 27 -3.09 -1.11 4.87
C LYS A 27 -4.06 -1.54 3.77
N ILE A 28 -3.62 -2.41 2.85
CA ILE A 28 -4.44 -2.95 1.77
C ILE A 28 -4.42 -4.46 1.84
N TYR A 29 -5.59 -5.05 2.00
CA TYR A 29 -5.78 -6.49 1.91
C TYR A 29 -5.97 -6.90 0.45
N ASN A 30 -4.97 -7.56 -0.14
CA ASN A 30 -4.95 -7.92 -1.55
C ASN A 30 -5.15 -9.42 -1.76
N ILE A 31 -6.38 -9.78 -2.11
CA ILE A 31 -6.80 -11.16 -2.40
C ILE A 31 -6.55 -11.59 -3.86
N SER A 32 -6.08 -10.68 -4.71
CA SER A 32 -6.04 -10.85 -6.16
C SER A 32 -4.64 -10.60 -6.71
N LYS A 33 -4.46 -10.91 -8.01
CA LYS A 33 -3.29 -10.42 -8.73
C LYS A 33 -3.37 -8.90 -8.81
N SER A 34 -2.26 -8.22 -8.54
CA SER A 34 -2.17 -6.78 -8.74
C SER A 34 -2.28 -6.43 -10.22
N ASP A 35 -3.22 -5.53 -10.53
CA ASP A 35 -3.43 -4.97 -11.86
C ASP A 35 -2.99 -3.49 -11.90
N LEU A 36 -2.33 -3.01 -10.83
CA LEU A 36 -1.86 -1.64 -10.73
C LEU A 36 -0.73 -1.38 -11.73
N SER A 37 -0.96 -0.42 -12.62
CA SER A 37 0.07 -0.02 -13.57
C SER A 37 1.20 0.77 -12.89
N PRO A 38 2.44 0.65 -13.39
CA PRO A 38 3.56 1.49 -12.95
C PRO A 38 3.22 3.00 -13.00
N ASP A 39 2.56 3.45 -14.08
CA ASP A 39 2.19 4.85 -14.28
C ASP A 39 1.17 5.37 -13.25
N ASP A 40 0.17 4.55 -12.89
CA ASP A 40 -0.83 4.91 -11.87
C ASP A 40 -0.16 5.03 -10.49
N LEU A 41 0.77 4.13 -10.19
CA LEU A 41 1.52 4.14 -8.93
C LEU A 41 2.47 5.36 -8.85
N GLU A 42 3.20 5.66 -9.91
CA GLU A 42 4.08 6.84 -9.94
C GLU A 42 3.28 8.13 -9.81
N SER A 43 2.14 8.23 -10.50
CA SER A 43 1.23 9.38 -10.39
C SER A 43 0.73 9.56 -8.95
N PHE A 44 0.39 8.46 -8.27
CA PHE A 44 0.01 8.49 -6.86
C PHE A 44 1.16 9.03 -5.99
N PHE A 45 2.39 8.53 -6.14
CA PHE A 45 3.51 8.97 -5.32
C PHE A 45 3.90 10.43 -5.54
N ILE A 46 3.84 10.92 -6.79
CA ILE A 46 4.03 12.35 -7.09
C ILE A 46 2.99 13.18 -6.33
N SER A 47 1.71 12.80 -6.42
CA SER A 47 0.64 13.50 -5.71
C SER A 47 0.83 13.47 -4.19
N TRP A 48 1.39 12.39 -3.66
CA TRP A 48 1.67 12.23 -2.24
C TRP A 48 2.79 13.14 -1.76
N GLU A 49 3.87 13.26 -2.54
CA GLU A 49 5.03 14.10 -2.22
C GLU A 49 4.68 15.61 -2.21
N GLU A 50 3.68 16.01 -3.00
CA GLU A 50 3.17 17.39 -3.07
C GLU A 50 2.31 17.79 -1.86
N ARG A 51 1.91 16.83 -1.01
CA ARG A 51 1.04 17.11 0.14
C ARG A 51 1.73 17.97 1.19
N THR A 52 0.94 18.84 1.82
CA THR A 52 1.36 19.65 2.97
C THR A 52 0.50 19.32 4.18
N PRO A 53 1.08 18.84 5.30
CA PRO A 53 2.51 18.61 5.52
C PRO A 53 3.04 17.37 4.78
N LYS A 54 4.33 17.40 4.41
CA LYS A 54 5.03 16.21 3.90
C LYS A 54 5.13 15.17 5.01
N LYS A 55 4.60 13.97 4.76
CA LYS A 55 4.61 12.84 5.69
C LYS A 55 4.98 11.57 4.94
N LEU A 56 5.90 10.81 5.54
CA LEU A 56 6.21 9.46 5.12
C LEU A 56 4.92 8.63 5.16
N LEU A 57 4.57 7.99 4.05
CA LEU A 57 3.45 7.06 3.99
C LEU A 57 3.94 5.63 4.14
N SER A 58 3.48 4.97 5.19
CA SER A 58 3.61 3.52 5.37
C SER A 58 2.54 2.83 4.52
N ILE A 59 2.95 2.03 3.54
CA ILE A 59 2.07 1.21 2.71
C ILE A 59 2.32 -0.25 3.08
N ILE A 60 1.29 -0.93 3.54
CA ILE A 60 1.34 -2.32 3.97
C ILE A 60 0.37 -3.12 3.11
N ILE A 61 0.89 -4.05 2.33
CA ILE A 61 0.08 -4.98 1.53
C ILE A 61 -0.03 -6.28 2.30
N ILE A 62 -1.24 -6.65 2.67
CA ILE A 62 -1.55 -7.91 3.34
C ILE A 62 -2.02 -8.90 2.28
N VAL A 63 -1.39 -10.07 2.23
CA VAL A 63 -1.60 -11.12 1.24
C VAL A 63 -1.65 -12.48 1.91
N ASP A 64 -2.30 -13.47 1.29
CA ASP A 64 -2.22 -14.85 1.76
C ASP A 64 -0.79 -15.43 1.68
N ASP A 65 -0.01 -14.98 0.69
CA ASP A 65 1.33 -15.50 0.38
C ASP A 65 2.20 -14.35 -0.17
N GLU A 66 3.24 -13.99 0.58
CA GLU A 66 4.19 -12.90 0.25
C GLU A 66 4.93 -13.18 -1.07
N ASP A 67 5.40 -14.41 -1.29
CA ASP A 67 6.12 -14.79 -2.51
C ASP A 67 5.20 -14.68 -3.74
N ARG A 68 3.93 -15.02 -3.57
CA ARG A 68 2.93 -14.91 -4.63
C ARG A 68 2.69 -13.46 -5.05
N TYR A 69 2.75 -12.51 -4.11
CA TYR A 69 2.59 -11.09 -4.44
C TYR A 69 3.74 -10.61 -5.34
N TYR A 70 4.99 -10.80 -4.92
CA TYR A 70 6.15 -10.34 -5.69
C TYR A 70 6.25 -11.01 -7.07
N ASN A 71 5.90 -12.30 -7.17
CA ASN A 71 5.87 -13.00 -8.46
C ASN A 71 4.79 -12.48 -9.42
N ASN A 72 3.74 -11.84 -8.89
CA ASN A 72 2.62 -11.31 -9.67
C ASN A 72 2.73 -9.81 -9.95
N THR A 73 3.57 -9.10 -9.21
CA THR A 73 3.87 -7.68 -9.40
C THR A 73 4.94 -7.52 -10.49
N SER A 74 4.75 -6.52 -11.37
CA SER A 74 5.72 -6.26 -12.44
C SER A 74 7.04 -5.70 -11.88
N SER A 75 8.16 -5.97 -12.56
CA SER A 75 9.46 -5.40 -12.18
C SER A 75 9.45 -3.86 -12.23
N GLU A 76 8.74 -3.27 -13.20
CA GLU A 76 8.58 -1.82 -13.34
C GLU A 76 7.88 -1.22 -12.10
N THR A 77 6.83 -1.87 -11.61
CA THR A 77 6.14 -1.47 -10.37
C THR A 77 7.09 -1.52 -9.17
N LEU A 78 7.90 -2.59 -9.05
CA LEU A 78 8.87 -2.73 -7.95
C LEU A 78 9.99 -1.68 -8.02
N GLU A 79 10.46 -1.33 -9.22
CA GLU A 79 11.46 -0.27 -9.41
C GLU A 79 10.93 1.10 -8.95
N ILE A 80 9.67 1.40 -9.25
CA ILE A 80 9.01 2.63 -8.78
C ILE A 80 8.90 2.62 -7.25
N ILE A 81 8.47 1.52 -6.64
CA ILE A 81 8.40 1.39 -5.17
C ILE A 81 9.78 1.68 -4.56
N GLY A 82 10.83 1.01 -5.05
CA GLY A 82 12.20 1.20 -4.56
C GLY A 82 12.68 2.64 -4.69
N LYS A 83 12.43 3.30 -5.83
CA LYS A 83 12.74 4.72 -6.05
C LYS A 83 12.12 5.62 -4.97
N TYR A 84 10.85 5.41 -4.61
CA TYR A 84 10.16 6.28 -3.65
C TYR A 84 10.45 5.91 -2.19
N GLU A 85 10.85 4.67 -1.91
CA GLU A 85 11.46 4.30 -0.62
C GLU A 85 12.80 5.00 -0.41
N ASP A 86 13.68 5.00 -1.43
CA ASP A 86 14.98 5.68 -1.37
C ASP A 86 14.86 7.19 -1.19
N LEU A 87 13.81 7.80 -1.73
CA LEU A 87 13.47 9.22 -1.51
C LEU A 87 12.90 9.51 -0.11
N GLY A 88 12.53 8.48 0.65
CA GLY A 88 11.89 8.62 1.96
C GLY A 88 10.45 9.17 1.88
N THR A 89 9.81 9.04 0.71
CA THR A 89 8.40 9.43 0.51
C THR A 89 7.48 8.36 1.07
N ILE A 90 7.85 7.09 0.90
CA ILE A 90 7.09 5.95 1.38
C ILE A 90 7.97 4.97 2.18
N LYS A 91 7.31 4.08 2.90
CA LYS A 91 7.85 2.83 3.42
C LYS A 91 6.93 1.72 2.95
N PHE A 92 7.44 0.71 2.25
CA PHE A 92 6.63 -0.36 1.70
C PHE A 92 6.87 -1.67 2.46
N LEU A 93 5.81 -2.41 2.76
CA LEU A 93 5.90 -3.70 3.42
C LEU A 93 4.84 -4.64 2.87
N THR A 94 5.20 -5.92 2.75
CA THR A 94 4.25 -7.02 2.53
C THR A 94 4.14 -7.84 3.81
N LYS A 95 2.93 -8.29 4.15
CA LYS A 95 2.68 -9.18 5.28
C LYS A 95 1.78 -10.32 4.85
N SER A 96 2.07 -11.53 5.35
CA SER A 96 1.12 -12.62 5.30
C SER A 96 -0.06 -12.39 6.27
N ASP A 97 -1.28 -12.69 5.85
CA ASP A 97 -2.52 -12.66 6.65
C ASP A 97 -2.39 -13.17 8.08
N ASP A 98 -1.69 -14.28 8.25
CA ASP A 98 -1.56 -14.95 9.55
C ASP A 98 -0.77 -14.09 10.55
N LYS A 99 0.20 -13.29 10.07
CA LYS A 99 1.00 -12.39 10.91
C LYS A 99 0.24 -11.13 11.31
N GLU A 100 -0.71 -10.66 10.50
CA GLU A 100 -1.53 -9.49 10.88
C GLU A 100 -2.49 -9.83 12.01
N LYS A 101 -3.11 -11.02 11.97
CA LYS A 101 -4.00 -11.48 13.05
C LYS A 101 -3.28 -11.58 14.40
N GLU A 102 -2.02 -12.03 14.40
CA GLU A 102 -1.20 -12.10 15.60
C GLU A 102 -0.88 -10.70 16.18
N GLU A 103 -0.56 -9.72 15.33
CA GLU A 103 -0.29 -8.34 15.76
C GLU A 103 -1.55 -7.63 16.30
N GLU A 104 -2.71 -7.80 15.65
CA GLU A 104 -3.97 -7.24 16.14
C GLU A 104 -4.40 -7.84 17.50
N GLU A 105 -4.13 -9.13 17.71
CA GLU A 105 -4.38 -9.79 19.00
C GLU A 105 -3.42 -9.26 20.10
N GLU A 106 -2.14 -9.04 19.81
CA GLU A 106 -1.18 -8.47 20.77
C GLU A 106 -1.54 -7.04 21.21
N ASP A 107 -1.93 -6.18 20.27
CA ASP A 107 -2.36 -4.81 20.58
C ASP A 107 -3.61 -4.79 21.49
N HIS A 108 -4.53 -5.75 21.31
CA HIS A 108 -5.74 -5.86 22.12
C HIS A 108 -5.46 -6.28 23.58
N TYR A 109 -4.36 -6.98 23.87
CA TYR A 109 -3.98 -7.35 25.24
C TYR A 109 -3.13 -6.30 25.95
N CYS A 110 -2.59 -5.30 25.24
CA CYS A 110 -1.74 -4.25 25.80
C CYS A 110 -2.44 -2.89 26.00
N GLY A 111 -3.75 -2.81 25.75
CA GLY A 111 -4.60 -1.60 25.90
C GLY A 111 -5.31 -1.47 27.25
#